data_AF-A0A2S9D4B0-F1
#
_entry.id   AF-A0A2S9D4B0-F1
#
_cell.length_a   1.000
_cell.length_b   1.000
_cell.length_c   1.000
_cell.angle_alpha   90.00
_cell.angle_beta   90.00
_cell.angle_gamma   90.00
#
_symmetry.space_group_name_H-M   'P 1'
#
loop_
_entity.id
_entity.type
_entity.pdbx_description
1 polymer ?
#
loop_
_entity_poly.entity_id
_entity_poly.type
_entity_poly.pdbx_seq_one_letter_code
_entity_poly.pdbx_strand_id
1 'polypeptide(L)'
;MAKIQESAAQALHDLMADGLTIAVGGFGLSGIPADLIDAVRESGAKDLTIVSNNMGVDGKGLGVLIESGQVRKVIASYVGENKLFAEQYLAGKLEVEFTPQGTLAERLRAGGAGIPAFYTRTGVGTLVAEGKPLEEFDGVTYVRERAITADVALVHAHTADTDGNLIYRYTARNFNPVVATAGAVTIAEAEVIVQPGGLDPNNIVTPGVYVQRLVQATDRVKDIEQRTVRQRAETDGTGTQRAEALTV
;
A
#
# COMPACT_ATOMS: atom_id res chain seq x y z
N MET A 1 9.96 1.84 25.00
CA MET A 1 11.01 1.14 24.23
C MET A 1 11.30 1.97 23.00
N ALA A 2 12.58 2.07 22.59
CA ALA A 2 12.92 2.78 21.37
C ALA A 2 12.37 2.02 20.15
N LYS A 3 11.67 2.71 19.26
CA LYS A 3 11.08 2.11 18.04
C LYS A 3 12.07 2.03 16.89
N ILE A 4 13.08 2.89 16.89
CA ILE A 4 14.08 2.98 15.83
C ILE A 4 14.88 1.68 15.76
N GLN A 5 15.01 1.16 14.54
CA GLN A 5 15.85 0.02 14.18
C GLN A 5 16.96 0.50 13.24
N GLU A 6 18.10 -0.19 13.25
CA GLU A 6 19.29 0.19 12.46
C GLU A 6 19.10 -0.09 10.96
N SER A 7 18.23 -1.05 10.61
CA SER A 7 17.97 -1.43 9.23
C SER A 7 16.60 -2.09 9.05
N ALA A 8 16.13 -2.14 7.79
CA ALA A 8 14.93 -2.86 7.41
C ALA A 8 15.00 -4.36 7.75
N ALA A 9 16.15 -5.00 7.52
CA ALA A 9 16.39 -6.40 7.87
C ALA A 9 16.26 -6.65 9.38
N GLN A 10 16.89 -5.81 10.21
CA GLN A 10 16.75 -5.90 11.67
C GLN A 10 15.30 -5.66 12.11
N ALA A 11 14.59 -4.72 11.46
CA ALA A 11 13.20 -4.45 11.78
C ALA A 11 12.24 -5.61 11.47
N LEU A 12 12.66 -6.61 10.70
CA LEU A 12 11.84 -7.76 10.30
C LEU A 12 12.35 -9.11 10.84
N HIS A 13 13.58 -9.18 11.38
CA HIS A 13 14.31 -10.44 11.60
C HIS A 13 13.58 -11.51 12.43
N ASP A 14 12.84 -11.13 13.46
CA ASP A 14 12.09 -12.00 14.37
C ASP A 14 10.61 -12.16 13.98
N LEU A 15 10.18 -11.49 12.91
CA LEU A 15 8.80 -11.53 12.43
C LEU A 15 8.62 -12.45 11.23
N MET A 16 9.63 -12.59 10.37
CA MET A 16 9.49 -13.29 9.09
C MET A 16 9.37 -14.81 9.26
N ALA A 17 8.29 -15.34 8.69
CA ALA A 17 7.97 -16.76 8.66
C ALA A 17 7.13 -17.07 7.41
N ASP A 18 7.07 -18.33 7.02
CA ASP A 18 6.21 -18.77 5.92
C ASP A 18 4.73 -18.60 6.30
N GLY A 19 3.90 -18.28 5.31
CA GLY A 19 2.45 -18.22 5.48
C GLY A 19 1.89 -16.90 6.04
N LEU A 20 2.74 -15.92 6.36
CA LEU A 20 2.29 -14.64 6.91
C LEU A 20 1.37 -13.87 5.97
N THR A 21 0.44 -13.14 6.57
CA THR A 21 -0.30 -12.07 5.90
C THR A 21 0.43 -10.75 6.12
N ILE A 22 0.87 -10.12 5.02
CA ILE A 22 1.57 -8.85 5.04
C ILE A 22 0.72 -7.80 4.31
N ALA A 23 0.32 -6.76 5.04
CA ALA A 23 -0.33 -5.59 4.45
C ALA A 23 0.72 -4.54 4.10
N VAL A 24 0.63 -3.96 2.90
CA VAL A 24 1.66 -3.06 2.37
C VAL A 24 1.01 -1.79 1.85
N GLY A 25 1.50 -0.65 2.32
CA GLY A 25 1.06 0.67 1.86
C GLY A 25 1.60 1.02 0.46
N GLY A 26 1.06 2.10 -0.11
CA GLY A 26 1.43 2.57 -1.45
C GLY A 26 0.29 2.51 -2.47
N PHE A 27 0.52 3.16 -3.60
CA PHE A 27 -0.35 3.15 -4.78
C PHE A 27 0.53 3.17 -6.04
N GLY A 28 0.45 2.12 -6.86
CA GLY A 28 1.46 1.88 -7.91
C GLY A 28 2.87 1.85 -7.32
N LEU A 29 3.72 2.80 -7.73
CA LEU A 29 5.07 3.02 -7.17
C LEU A 29 5.15 4.21 -6.20
N SER A 30 4.03 4.86 -5.88
CA SER A 30 3.99 6.05 -5.03
C SER A 30 3.77 5.71 -3.56
N GLY A 31 4.72 6.09 -2.70
CA GLY A 31 4.63 5.85 -1.26
C GLY A 31 4.73 4.37 -0.88
N ILE A 32 5.51 3.60 -1.64
CA ILE A 32 5.79 2.19 -1.33
C ILE A 32 6.94 2.09 -0.31
N PRO A 33 6.89 1.13 0.63
CA PRO A 33 7.97 0.91 1.58
C PRO A 33 9.10 0.06 0.97
N ALA A 34 9.95 0.68 0.14
CA ALA A 34 10.87 -0.04 -0.74
C ALA A 34 11.95 -0.83 0.02
N ASP A 35 12.52 -0.27 1.08
CA ASP A 35 13.55 -0.96 1.88
C ASP A 35 12.97 -2.14 2.64
N LEU A 36 11.75 -1.98 3.15
CA LEU A 36 11.04 -3.06 3.83
C LEU A 36 10.64 -4.18 2.87
N ILE A 37 10.21 -3.85 1.65
CA ILE A 37 9.91 -4.86 0.61
C ILE A 37 11.17 -5.64 0.22
N ASP A 38 12.30 -4.96 0.03
CA ASP A 38 13.59 -5.61 -0.24
C ASP A 38 13.98 -6.56 0.90
N ALA A 39 13.82 -6.13 2.15
CA ALA A 39 14.12 -6.97 3.32
C ALA A 39 13.19 -8.20 3.44
N VAL A 40 11.90 -8.07 3.08
CA VAL A 40 11.00 -9.23 2.99
C VAL A 40 11.47 -10.21 1.92
N ARG A 41 11.91 -9.70 0.75
CA ARG A 41 12.47 -10.55 -0.31
C ARG A 41 13.70 -11.31 0.20
N GLU A 42 14.61 -10.61 0.87
CA GLU A 42 15.87 -11.16 1.37
C GLU A 42 15.67 -12.17 2.52
N SER A 43 14.58 -12.05 3.29
CA SER A 43 14.23 -13.04 4.31
C SER A 43 13.96 -14.43 3.74
N GLY A 44 13.57 -14.52 2.47
CA GLY A 44 13.25 -15.77 1.80
C GLY A 44 11.91 -16.40 2.19
N ALA A 45 11.12 -15.77 3.08
CA ALA A 45 9.83 -16.27 3.54
C ALA A 45 8.88 -16.58 2.37
N LYS A 46 8.21 -17.72 2.43
CA LYS A 46 7.34 -18.29 1.38
C LYS A 46 5.88 -18.30 1.80
N ASP A 47 5.04 -18.68 0.86
CA ASP A 47 3.59 -18.85 1.07
C ASP A 47 2.87 -17.61 1.61
N LEU A 48 3.40 -16.42 1.30
CA LEU A 48 2.90 -15.15 1.81
C LEU A 48 1.54 -14.80 1.21
N THR A 49 0.70 -14.18 2.04
CA THR A 49 -0.50 -13.48 1.59
C THR A 49 -0.22 -11.98 1.60
N ILE A 50 -0.22 -11.35 0.43
CA ILE A 50 0.04 -9.91 0.31
C ILE A 50 -1.29 -9.15 0.15
N VAL A 51 -1.48 -8.15 0.99
CA VAL A 51 -2.62 -7.22 0.90
C VAL A 51 -2.10 -5.85 0.52
N SER A 52 -2.40 -5.39 -0.68
CA SER A 52 -1.93 -4.10 -1.19
C SER A 52 -2.89 -3.61 -2.28
N ASN A 53 -2.93 -2.31 -2.52
CA ASN A 53 -3.73 -1.79 -3.64
C ASN A 53 -3.27 -2.37 -4.99
N ASN A 54 -1.94 -2.43 -5.17
CA ASN A 54 -1.28 -2.94 -6.38
C ASN A 54 -0.08 -3.80 -6.01
N MET A 55 0.39 -4.61 -6.97
CA MET A 55 1.60 -5.42 -6.83
C MET A 55 2.85 -4.75 -7.42
N GLY A 56 2.81 -3.47 -7.76
CA GLY A 56 3.90 -2.80 -8.46
C GLY A 56 4.01 -3.23 -9.94
N VAL A 57 5.23 -3.19 -10.47
CA VAL A 57 5.56 -3.58 -11.85
C VAL A 57 6.74 -4.57 -11.85
N ASP A 58 7.02 -5.21 -12.97
CA ASP A 58 8.15 -6.16 -13.08
C ASP A 58 9.46 -5.49 -12.60
N GLY A 59 10.16 -6.17 -11.68
CA GLY A 59 11.41 -5.74 -11.05
C GLY A 59 11.30 -4.64 -10.00
N LYS A 60 10.08 -4.14 -9.67
CA LYS A 60 9.90 -2.99 -8.77
C LYS A 60 8.73 -3.14 -7.81
N GLY A 61 8.86 -2.56 -6.62
CA GLY A 61 7.85 -2.66 -5.58
C GLY A 61 7.57 -4.13 -5.23
N LEU A 62 6.30 -4.49 -5.07
CA LEU A 62 5.92 -5.86 -4.67
C LEU A 62 6.12 -6.92 -5.77
N GLY A 63 6.42 -6.52 -7.02
CA GLY A 63 6.66 -7.44 -8.13
C GLY A 63 7.83 -8.38 -7.86
N VAL A 64 8.84 -7.89 -7.10
CA VAL A 64 10.02 -8.67 -6.72
C VAL A 64 9.68 -9.88 -5.82
N LEU A 65 8.57 -9.83 -5.08
CA LEU A 65 8.10 -10.94 -4.23
C LEU A 65 7.41 -12.04 -5.06
N ILE A 66 6.78 -11.64 -6.17
CA ILE A 66 6.18 -12.57 -7.14
C ILE A 66 7.29 -13.28 -7.94
N GLU A 67 8.31 -12.54 -8.37
CA GLU A 67 9.48 -13.06 -9.09
C GLU A 67 10.29 -14.06 -8.26
N SER A 68 10.44 -13.79 -6.96
CA SER A 68 11.12 -14.69 -6.03
C SER A 68 10.26 -15.89 -5.59
N GLY A 69 9.02 -15.99 -6.08
CA GLY A 69 8.10 -17.07 -5.74
C GLY A 69 7.75 -17.13 -4.26
N GLN A 70 7.66 -15.97 -3.59
CA GLN A 70 7.36 -15.87 -2.16
C GLN A 70 5.86 -15.75 -1.86
N VAL A 71 5.04 -15.43 -2.87
CA VAL A 71 3.63 -15.08 -2.68
C VAL A 71 2.74 -16.23 -3.15
N ARG A 72 1.87 -16.70 -2.24
CA ARG A 72 0.80 -17.66 -2.53
C ARG A 72 -0.50 -16.97 -2.88
N LYS A 73 -0.84 -15.89 -2.17
CA LYS A 73 -2.13 -15.18 -2.32
C LYS A 73 -1.93 -13.67 -2.38
N VAL A 74 -2.73 -12.99 -3.21
CA VAL A 74 -2.82 -11.54 -3.28
C VAL A 74 -4.26 -11.09 -3.07
N ILE A 75 -4.46 -10.10 -2.21
CA ILE A 75 -5.72 -9.36 -2.07
C ILE A 75 -5.46 -7.94 -2.55
N ALA A 76 -5.96 -7.59 -3.73
CA ALA A 76 -5.66 -6.32 -4.38
C ALA A 76 -6.86 -5.77 -5.16
N SER A 77 -6.83 -4.47 -5.45
CA SER A 77 -7.87 -3.83 -6.26
C SER A 77 -7.53 -3.82 -7.73
N TYR A 78 -6.24 -3.74 -8.05
CA TYR A 78 -5.74 -3.69 -9.41
C TYR A 78 -4.32 -4.24 -9.46
N VAL A 79 -4.09 -5.23 -10.31
CA VAL A 79 -2.82 -5.96 -10.38
C VAL A 79 -1.88 -5.41 -11.46
N GLY A 80 -2.36 -4.52 -12.33
CA GLY A 80 -1.53 -3.74 -13.26
C GLY A 80 -0.93 -4.51 -14.43
N GLU A 81 0.17 -3.96 -14.95
CA GLU A 81 0.96 -4.43 -16.09
C GLU A 81 2.08 -5.41 -15.67
N ASN A 82 1.84 -6.26 -14.67
CA ASN A 82 2.81 -7.29 -14.28
C ASN A 82 2.54 -8.58 -15.07
N LYS A 83 3.38 -8.87 -16.07
CA LYS A 83 3.17 -10.03 -16.96
C LYS A 83 3.32 -11.34 -16.22
N LEU A 84 4.33 -11.41 -15.35
CA LEU A 84 4.60 -12.61 -14.57
C LEU A 84 3.45 -12.93 -13.61
N PHE A 85 2.85 -11.90 -13.00
CA PHE A 85 1.66 -12.03 -12.16
C PHE A 85 0.51 -12.65 -12.96
N ALA A 86 0.22 -12.12 -14.14
CA ALA A 86 -0.85 -12.63 -14.99
C ALA A 86 -0.60 -14.09 -15.39
N GLU A 87 0.64 -14.44 -15.76
CA GLU A 87 1.05 -15.80 -16.08
C GLU A 87 0.87 -16.76 -14.89
N GLN A 88 1.34 -16.39 -13.69
CA GLN A 88 1.22 -17.22 -12.49
C GLN A 88 -0.25 -17.40 -12.05
N TYR A 89 -1.07 -16.35 -12.16
CA TYR A 89 -2.50 -16.41 -11.89
C TYR A 89 -3.21 -17.37 -12.86
N LEU A 90 -2.98 -17.23 -14.16
CA LEU A 90 -3.58 -18.10 -15.19
C LEU A 90 -3.10 -19.56 -15.06
N ALA A 91 -1.88 -19.77 -14.57
CA ALA A 91 -1.34 -21.10 -14.25
C ALA A 91 -1.86 -21.68 -12.93
N GLY A 92 -2.68 -20.95 -12.16
CA GLY A 92 -3.21 -21.37 -10.86
C GLY A 92 -2.16 -21.45 -9.74
N LYS A 93 -1.00 -20.83 -9.93
CA LYS A 93 0.09 -20.81 -8.93
C LYS A 93 -0.05 -19.67 -7.91
N LEU A 94 -0.81 -18.64 -8.27
CA LEU A 94 -1.06 -17.46 -7.46
C LEU A 94 -2.56 -17.28 -7.27
N GLU A 95 -3.03 -17.32 -6.02
CA GLU A 95 -4.43 -17.01 -5.70
C GLU A 95 -4.62 -15.49 -5.71
N VAL A 96 -5.69 -15.01 -6.35
CA VAL A 96 -5.99 -13.57 -6.41
C VAL A 96 -7.43 -13.32 -5.97
N GLU A 97 -7.57 -12.50 -4.94
CA GLU A 97 -8.85 -11.98 -4.46
C GLU A 97 -8.99 -10.52 -4.90
N PHE A 98 -9.68 -10.31 -6.03
CA PHE A 98 -9.98 -8.96 -6.51
C PHE A 98 -10.99 -8.28 -5.60
N THR A 99 -10.58 -7.16 -4.99
CA THR A 99 -11.40 -6.37 -4.07
C THR A 99 -11.51 -4.94 -4.58
N PRO A 100 -12.72 -4.38 -4.82
CA PRO A 100 -12.87 -2.99 -5.22
C PRO A 100 -12.08 -2.05 -4.32
N GLN A 101 -11.38 -1.07 -4.89
CA GLN A 101 -10.40 -0.25 -4.15
C GLN A 101 -10.97 0.40 -2.87
N GLY A 102 -12.18 0.96 -2.95
CA GLY A 102 -12.86 1.52 -1.78
C GLY A 102 -13.19 0.47 -0.72
N THR A 103 -13.61 -0.73 -1.14
CA THR A 103 -13.83 -1.87 -0.25
C THR A 103 -12.53 -2.34 0.39
N LEU A 104 -11.43 -2.41 -0.36
CA LEU A 104 -10.11 -2.80 0.18
C LEU A 104 -9.65 -1.83 1.27
N ALA A 105 -9.75 -0.53 1.00
CA ALA A 105 -9.42 0.51 1.97
C ALA A 105 -10.28 0.39 3.24
N GLU A 106 -11.59 0.21 3.10
CA GLU A 106 -12.50 0.09 4.25
C GLU A 106 -12.31 -1.23 4.99
N ARG A 107 -11.97 -2.34 4.31
CA ARG A 107 -11.64 -3.62 4.97
C ARG A 107 -10.41 -3.51 5.86
N LEU A 108 -9.36 -2.82 5.41
CA LEU A 108 -8.17 -2.54 6.22
C LEU A 108 -8.51 -1.59 7.39
N ARG A 109 -9.24 -0.50 7.12
CA ARG A 109 -9.68 0.45 8.14
C ARG A 109 -10.52 -0.23 9.22
N ALA A 110 -11.48 -1.07 8.82
CA ALA A 110 -12.35 -1.83 9.71
C ALA A 110 -11.52 -2.79 10.58
N GLY A 111 -10.52 -3.47 10.00
CA GLY A 111 -9.59 -4.33 10.74
C GLY A 111 -8.87 -3.58 11.84
N GLY A 112 -8.23 -2.45 11.51
CA GLY A 112 -7.54 -1.63 12.50
C GLY A 112 -8.45 -0.93 13.52
N ALA A 113 -9.75 -0.81 13.23
CA ALA A 113 -10.76 -0.28 14.14
C ALA A 113 -11.48 -1.37 14.97
N GLY A 114 -11.14 -2.65 14.79
CA GLY A 114 -11.80 -3.76 15.48
C GLY A 114 -13.24 -4.03 15.02
N ILE A 115 -13.60 -3.60 13.81
CA ILE A 115 -14.91 -3.83 13.19
C ILE A 115 -14.83 -5.10 12.35
N PRO A 116 -15.49 -6.22 12.73
CA PRO A 116 -15.27 -7.51 12.07
C PRO A 116 -15.90 -7.64 10.68
N ALA A 117 -16.90 -6.81 10.37
CA ALA A 117 -17.57 -6.75 9.08
C ALA A 117 -18.34 -5.44 8.94
N PHE A 118 -18.56 -5.01 7.70
CA PHE A 118 -19.40 -3.86 7.35
C PHE A 118 -20.17 -4.15 6.05
N TYR A 119 -21.18 -3.34 5.75
CA TYR A 119 -21.96 -3.44 4.52
C TYR A 119 -21.59 -2.32 3.56
N THR A 120 -21.46 -2.64 2.27
CA THR A 120 -21.21 -1.67 1.20
C THR A 120 -22.03 -2.01 -0.03
N ARG A 121 -22.42 -1.00 -0.81
CA ARG A 121 -23.10 -1.21 -2.09
C ARG A 121 -22.14 -1.67 -3.19
N THR A 122 -20.85 -1.38 -3.03
CA THR A 122 -19.83 -1.66 -4.04
C THR A 122 -19.72 -3.17 -4.31
N GLY A 123 -19.97 -3.58 -5.56
CA GLY A 123 -19.89 -4.97 -5.99
C GLY A 123 -21.21 -5.74 -6.01
N VAL A 124 -22.31 -5.15 -5.51
CA VAL A 124 -23.65 -5.77 -5.62
C VAL A 124 -24.01 -5.99 -7.09
N GLY A 125 -24.46 -7.21 -7.41
CA GLY A 125 -24.81 -7.61 -8.78
C GLY A 125 -23.60 -7.94 -9.68
N THR A 126 -22.39 -8.04 -9.11
CA THR A 126 -21.18 -8.45 -9.85
C THR A 126 -20.54 -9.68 -9.20
N LEU A 127 -19.52 -10.24 -9.86
CA LEU A 127 -18.72 -11.37 -9.35
C LEU A 127 -18.15 -11.13 -7.94
N VAL A 128 -17.93 -9.87 -7.55
CA VAL A 128 -17.38 -9.51 -6.23
C VAL A 128 -18.33 -9.88 -5.09
N ALA A 129 -19.64 -9.90 -5.34
CA ALA A 129 -20.66 -10.21 -4.33
C ALA A 129 -21.04 -11.70 -4.29
N GLU A 130 -20.54 -12.53 -5.22
CA GLU A 130 -20.88 -13.95 -5.25
C GLU A 130 -20.41 -14.66 -3.97
N GLY A 131 -21.30 -15.45 -3.37
CA GLY A 131 -21.03 -16.17 -2.12
C GLY A 131 -20.97 -15.29 -0.85
N LYS A 132 -21.17 -13.97 -0.96
CA LYS A 132 -21.19 -13.06 0.18
C LYS A 132 -22.62 -12.78 0.65
N PRO A 133 -22.86 -12.63 1.97
CA PRO A 133 -24.17 -12.25 2.48
C PRO A 133 -24.60 -10.88 1.97
N LEU A 134 -25.87 -10.79 1.59
CA LEU A 134 -26.53 -9.55 1.18
C LEU A 134 -27.53 -9.13 2.24
N GLU A 135 -27.71 -7.83 2.41
CA GLU A 135 -28.69 -7.24 3.32
C GLU A 135 -29.33 -6.02 2.65
N GLU A 136 -30.61 -5.79 2.91
CA GLU A 136 -31.32 -4.61 2.43
C GLU A 136 -31.41 -3.55 3.52
N PHE A 137 -31.00 -2.32 3.18
CA PHE A 137 -31.22 -1.14 4.00
C PHE A 137 -31.98 -0.11 3.15
N ASP A 138 -33.14 0.33 3.64
CA ASP A 138 -33.95 1.39 3.00
C ASP A 138 -34.25 1.13 1.50
N GLY A 139 -34.57 -0.12 1.15
CA GLY A 139 -34.86 -0.51 -0.24
C GLY A 139 -33.63 -0.65 -1.14
N VAL A 140 -32.42 -0.56 -0.59
CA VAL A 140 -31.17 -0.72 -1.33
C VAL A 140 -30.41 -1.94 -0.80
N THR A 141 -29.98 -2.83 -1.70
CA THR A 141 -29.19 -4.02 -1.36
C THR A 141 -27.71 -3.66 -1.20
N TYR A 142 -27.09 -4.22 -0.16
CA TYR A 142 -25.68 -4.09 0.18
C TYR A 142 -25.04 -5.47 0.34
N VAL A 143 -23.74 -5.58 0.09
CA VAL A 143 -22.94 -6.78 0.33
C VAL A 143 -22.15 -6.63 1.63
N ARG A 144 -22.10 -7.71 2.44
CA ARG A 144 -21.29 -7.78 3.65
C ARG A 144 -19.83 -8.09 3.31
N GLU A 145 -18.94 -7.21 3.71
CA GLU A 145 -17.49 -7.37 3.56
C GLU A 145 -16.83 -7.61 4.92
N ARG A 146 -15.78 -8.44 4.94
CA ARG A 146 -15.04 -8.80 6.16
C ARG A 146 -13.80 -7.94 6.28
N ALA A 147 -13.53 -7.46 7.48
CA ALA A 147 -12.30 -6.73 7.76
C ALA A 147 -11.05 -7.56 7.43
N ILE A 148 -9.96 -6.85 7.13
CA ILE A 148 -8.64 -7.42 6.93
C ILE A 148 -7.75 -6.96 8.08
N THR A 149 -7.13 -7.93 8.73
CA THR A 149 -5.99 -7.74 9.63
C THR A 149 -4.78 -8.45 9.03
N ALA A 150 -3.58 -7.96 9.32
CA ALA A 150 -2.33 -8.55 8.86
C ALA A 150 -1.41 -8.87 10.05
N ASP A 151 -0.56 -9.89 9.90
CA ASP A 151 0.46 -10.20 10.89
C ASP A 151 1.50 -9.08 10.93
N VAL A 152 1.88 -8.60 9.74
CA VAL A 152 2.84 -7.51 9.55
C VAL A 152 2.27 -6.44 8.63
N ALA A 153 2.40 -5.16 9.01
CA ALA A 153 2.10 -4.02 8.17
C ALA A 153 3.37 -3.24 7.82
N LEU A 154 3.57 -2.96 6.54
CA LEU A 154 4.72 -2.21 6.02
C LEU A 154 4.22 -0.90 5.43
N VAL A 155 4.74 0.23 5.92
CA VAL A 155 4.29 1.55 5.49
C VAL A 155 5.45 2.50 5.25
N HIS A 156 5.25 3.43 4.32
CA HIS A 156 6.20 4.49 3.99
C HIS A 156 5.63 5.85 4.40
N ALA A 157 6.44 6.65 5.10
CA ALA A 157 6.14 8.02 5.48
C ALA A 157 7.23 8.98 4.99
N HIS A 158 6.87 10.24 4.83
CA HIS A 158 7.87 11.27 4.51
C HIS A 158 8.65 11.65 5.77
N THR A 159 7.95 11.89 6.88
CA THR A 159 8.59 12.27 8.14
C THR A 159 7.98 11.48 9.29
N ALA A 160 8.85 11.02 10.19
CA ALA A 160 8.45 10.42 11.45
C ALA A 160 9.18 11.07 12.62
N ASP A 161 8.59 11.04 13.81
CA ASP A 161 9.35 11.23 15.04
C ASP A 161 9.77 9.87 15.64
N THR A 162 10.66 9.88 16.63
CA THR A 162 11.16 8.65 17.27
C THR A 162 10.09 7.89 18.07
N ASP A 163 8.95 8.53 18.36
CA ASP A 163 7.77 7.90 18.98
C ASP A 163 6.86 7.23 17.94
N GLY A 164 7.18 7.35 16.65
CA GLY A 164 6.52 6.69 15.53
C GLY A 164 5.35 7.47 14.94
N ASN A 165 5.15 8.74 15.32
CA ASN A 165 4.14 9.57 14.67
C ASN A 165 4.54 9.86 13.22
N LEU A 166 3.61 9.72 12.28
CA LEU A 166 3.92 9.81 10.84
C LEU A 166 3.20 10.98 10.16
N ILE A 167 3.94 11.65 9.27
CA ILE A 167 3.43 12.60 8.29
C ILE A 167 3.81 12.11 6.89
N TYR A 168 2.87 12.27 5.95
CA TYR A 168 3.01 11.84 4.56
C TYR A 168 3.08 13.05 3.63
N ARG A 169 3.60 12.86 2.42
CA ARG A 169 3.77 13.94 1.44
C ARG A 169 2.95 13.69 0.17
N TYR A 170 2.02 14.60 -0.11
CA TYR A 170 1.12 14.55 -1.27
C TYR A 170 0.36 13.21 -1.39
N THR A 171 0.27 12.66 -2.59
CA THR A 171 -0.45 11.42 -2.91
C THR A 171 0.26 10.16 -2.42
N ALA A 172 1.50 10.26 -1.92
CA ALA A 172 2.20 9.14 -1.30
C ALA A 172 1.55 8.69 0.03
N ARG A 173 0.61 9.46 0.58
CA ARG A 173 -0.18 9.07 1.75
C ARG A 173 -1.03 7.83 1.48
N ASN A 174 -1.82 7.84 0.41
CA ASN A 174 -2.69 6.75 -0.05
C ASN A 174 -3.14 5.73 1.03
N PHE A 175 -2.77 4.45 0.89
CA PHE A 175 -3.12 3.33 1.77
C PHE A 175 -2.29 3.25 3.04
N ASN A 176 -1.16 3.98 3.14
CA ASN A 176 -0.24 3.85 4.27
C ASN A 176 -0.93 4.02 5.66
N PRO A 177 -1.79 5.03 5.90
CA PRO A 177 -2.47 5.15 7.19
C PRO A 177 -3.39 3.98 7.54
N VAL A 178 -4.16 3.45 6.57
CA VAL A 178 -5.10 2.35 6.84
C VAL A 178 -4.39 1.00 6.95
N VAL A 179 -3.25 0.83 6.28
CA VAL A 179 -2.38 -0.34 6.45
C VAL A 179 -1.73 -0.33 7.83
N ALA A 180 -1.24 0.84 8.29
CA ALA A 180 -0.58 0.97 9.59
C ALA A 180 -1.46 0.54 10.77
N THR A 181 -2.76 0.73 10.68
CA THR A 181 -3.69 0.34 11.75
C THR A 181 -4.09 -1.14 11.69
N ALA A 182 -3.96 -1.80 10.54
CA ALA A 182 -4.44 -3.16 10.33
C ALA A 182 -3.41 -4.26 10.68
N GLY A 183 -2.15 -3.90 10.92
CA GLY A 183 -1.09 -4.83 11.28
C GLY A 183 -1.04 -5.14 12.78
N ALA A 184 -0.77 -6.40 13.14
CA ALA A 184 -0.41 -6.77 14.51
C ALA A 184 0.95 -6.17 14.90
N VAL A 185 1.90 -6.15 13.95
CA VAL A 185 3.16 -5.40 14.05
C VAL A 185 3.33 -4.53 12.81
N THR A 186 3.38 -3.22 13.01
CA THR A 186 3.60 -2.23 11.96
C THR A 186 5.03 -1.71 11.99
N ILE A 187 5.67 -1.77 10.84
CA ILE A 187 7.00 -1.21 10.57
C ILE A 187 6.83 -0.06 9.59
N ALA A 188 7.25 1.12 10.01
CA ALA A 188 7.30 2.30 9.17
C ALA A 188 8.74 2.54 8.69
N GLU A 189 8.91 2.79 7.40
CA GLU A 189 10.10 3.47 6.89
C GLU A 189 9.79 4.96 6.70
N ALA A 190 10.72 5.84 7.09
CA ALA A 190 10.54 7.28 6.96
C ALA A 190 11.78 7.95 6.37
N GLU A 191 11.57 8.90 5.45
CA GLU A 191 12.67 9.63 4.80
C GLU A 191 13.38 10.61 5.73
N VAL A 192 12.65 11.18 6.69
CA VAL A 192 13.19 12.12 7.68
C VAL A 192 12.74 11.67 9.07
N ILE A 193 13.68 11.41 9.96
CA ILE A 193 13.40 11.11 11.37
C ILE A 193 13.81 12.28 12.25
N VAL A 194 12.86 12.79 13.03
CA VAL A 194 13.07 13.89 13.99
C VAL A 194 12.90 13.42 15.43
N GLN A 195 13.36 14.22 16.39
CA GLN A 195 13.09 13.99 17.81
C GLN A 195 11.63 14.35 18.15
N PRO A 196 11.06 13.80 19.24
CA PRO A 196 9.72 14.17 19.70
C PRO A 196 9.60 15.68 19.89
N GLY A 197 8.47 16.25 19.48
CA GLY A 197 8.25 17.70 19.41
C GLY A 197 8.74 18.36 18.11
N GLY A 198 9.47 17.63 17.25
CA GLY A 198 9.82 18.08 15.90
C GLY A 198 8.67 18.03 14.89
N LEU A 199 7.54 17.41 15.27
CA LEU A 199 6.30 17.38 14.50
C LEU A 199 5.23 18.20 15.21
N ASP A 200 4.51 19.04 14.46
CA ASP A 200 3.30 19.70 14.96
C ASP A 200 2.22 18.63 15.21
N PRO A 201 1.70 18.50 16.45
CA PRO A 201 0.67 17.52 16.77
C PRO A 201 -0.59 17.59 15.89
N ASN A 202 -0.94 18.77 15.36
CA ASN A 202 -2.11 18.94 14.49
C ASN A 202 -1.90 18.40 13.08
N ASN A 203 -0.65 18.15 12.68
CA ASN A 203 -0.29 17.66 11.36
C ASN A 203 0.04 16.16 11.34
N ILE A 204 0.09 15.52 12.51
CA ILE A 204 0.30 14.07 12.62
C ILE A 204 -0.88 13.35 11.98
N VAL A 205 -0.59 12.49 11.00
CA VAL A 205 -1.61 11.74 10.28
C VAL A 205 -1.84 10.37 10.91
N THR A 206 -0.76 9.63 11.14
CA THR A 206 -0.81 8.32 11.80
C THR A 206 -0.13 8.46 13.16
N PRO A 207 -0.90 8.41 14.26
CA PRO A 207 -0.33 8.47 15.60
C PRO A 207 0.60 7.28 15.85
N GLY A 208 1.67 7.52 16.61
CA GLY A 208 2.73 6.55 16.85
C GLY A 208 2.26 5.28 17.56
N VAL A 209 1.10 5.28 18.21
CA VAL A 209 0.51 4.06 18.80
C VAL A 209 0.35 2.92 17.79
N TYR A 210 0.16 3.24 16.50
CA TYR A 210 0.04 2.26 15.42
C TYR A 210 1.37 1.79 14.84
N VAL A 211 2.50 2.30 15.32
CA VAL A 211 3.84 1.98 14.78
C VAL A 211 4.67 1.33 15.87
N GLN A 212 5.13 0.10 15.64
CA GLN A 212 5.95 -0.64 16.59
C GLN A 212 7.43 -0.50 16.28
N ARG A 213 7.80 -0.40 15.00
CA ARG A 213 9.21 -0.27 14.55
C ARG A 213 9.33 0.84 13.51
N LEU A 214 10.42 1.58 13.57
CA LEU A 214 10.72 2.69 12.67
C LEU A 214 12.11 2.51 12.06
N VAL A 215 12.23 2.69 10.75
CA VAL A 215 13.49 2.60 10.01
C VAL A 215 13.69 3.88 9.21
N GLN A 216 14.94 4.36 9.16
CA GLN A 216 15.33 5.45 8.25
C GLN A 216 15.35 4.91 6.82
N ALA A 217 14.54 5.48 5.93
CA ALA A 217 14.55 5.09 4.52
C ALA A 217 15.89 5.45 3.87
N THR A 218 16.37 4.57 3.00
CA THR A 218 17.54 4.81 2.17
C THR A 218 17.22 5.84 1.09
N ASP A 219 18.24 6.61 0.70
CA ASP A 219 18.08 7.57 -0.39
C ASP A 219 17.96 6.81 -1.72
N ARG A 220 16.78 6.88 -2.34
CA ARG A 220 16.45 6.19 -3.59
C ARG A 220 15.81 7.14 -4.59
N VAL A 221 16.07 6.88 -5.87
CA VAL A 221 15.30 7.51 -6.95
C VAL A 221 13.87 6.98 -6.87
N LYS A 222 12.92 7.88 -6.65
CA LYS A 222 11.49 7.56 -6.68
C LYS A 222 11.01 7.48 -8.12
N ASP A 223 10.68 6.28 -8.54
CA ASP A 223 10.23 6.03 -9.90
C ASP A 223 8.90 6.71 -10.23
N ILE A 224 8.76 7.13 -11.50
CA ILE A 224 7.53 7.65 -12.07
C ILE A 224 7.11 6.71 -13.19
N GLU A 225 6.02 5.98 -12.98
CA GLU A 225 5.51 4.99 -13.94
C GLU A 225 5.17 5.61 -15.30
N GLN A 226 4.43 6.73 -15.28
CA GLN A 226 4.10 7.49 -16.48
C GLN A 226 4.42 8.96 -16.28
N ARG A 227 5.53 9.42 -16.88
CA ARG A 227 5.97 10.82 -16.79
C ARG A 227 5.23 11.68 -17.81
N THR A 228 4.09 12.22 -17.41
CA THR A 228 3.33 13.17 -18.22
C THR A 228 3.69 14.60 -17.82
N VAL A 229 4.09 15.42 -18.78
CA VAL A 229 4.37 16.85 -18.61
C VAL A 229 3.53 17.66 -19.59
N ARG A 230 3.22 18.92 -19.26
CA ARG A 230 2.62 19.83 -20.25
C ARG A 230 3.53 19.94 -21.47
N GLN A 231 2.95 20.02 -22.67
CA GLN A 231 3.74 20.39 -23.85
C GLN A 231 4.28 21.81 -23.67
N ARG A 232 5.56 22.00 -24.00
CA ARG A 232 6.18 23.33 -23.93
C ARG A 232 5.77 24.08 -25.18
N ALA A 233 5.16 25.25 -25.04
CA ALA A 233 4.84 26.11 -26.19
C ALA A 233 6.13 26.40 -26.98
N GLU A 234 6.11 26.14 -28.29
CA GLU A 234 7.19 26.55 -29.18
C GLU A 234 7.22 28.08 -29.19
N THR A 235 8.31 28.65 -28.68
CA THR A 235 8.59 30.06 -28.88
C THR A 235 9.12 30.23 -30.29
N ASP A 236 8.26 30.62 -31.23
CA ASP A 236 8.74 31.26 -32.46
C ASP A 236 9.63 32.44 -32.04
N GLY A 237 10.77 32.61 -32.71
CA GLY A 237 11.82 33.60 -32.40
C GLY A 237 11.39 35.08 -32.44
N THR A 238 10.10 35.36 -32.39
CA THR A 238 9.44 36.67 -32.33
C THR A 238 8.78 36.96 -30.97
N GLY A 239 8.79 36.01 -30.03
CA GLY A 239 8.30 36.24 -28.66
C GLY A 239 6.78 36.20 -28.48
N THR A 240 6.03 35.78 -29.49
CA THR A 240 4.56 35.67 -29.40
C THR A 240 4.15 34.21 -29.28
N GLN A 241 3.50 33.84 -28.18
CA GLN A 241 2.94 32.49 -27.98
C GLN A 241 1.77 32.27 -28.95
N ARG A 242 1.81 31.21 -29.76
CA ARG A 242 0.63 30.76 -30.50
C ARG A 242 -0.32 30.05 -29.53
N ALA A 243 -1.53 30.58 -29.40
CA ALA A 243 -2.63 29.85 -28.77
C ALA A 243 -3.12 28.78 -29.75
N GLU A 244 -2.90 27.51 -29.43
CA GLU A 244 -3.57 26.42 -30.14
C GLU A 244 -5.06 26.45 -29.78
N ALA A 245 -5.89 26.58 -30.81
CA ALA A 245 -7.33 26.53 -30.68
C ALA A 245 -7.76 25.12 -30.23
N LEU A 246 -8.49 25.04 -29.11
CA LEU A 246 -9.27 23.85 -28.77
C LEU A 246 -10.28 23.60 -29.89
N THR A 247 -10.16 22.48 -30.57
CA THR A 247 -11.25 21.89 -31.36
C THR A 247 -12.01 20.91 -30.47
N VAL A 248 -13.34 21.06 -30.47
CA VAL A 248 -14.36 20.36 -29.69
C VAL A 248 -14.37 18.85 -29.95
#